data_AF-A0A6L6ASL7-F1
#
_entry.id   AF-A0A6L6ASL7-F1
#
_cell.length_a   1.000
_cell.length_b   1.000
_cell.length_c   1.000
_cell.angle_alpha   90.00
_cell.angle_beta   90.00
_cell.angle_gamma   90.00
#
_symmetry.space_group_name_H-M   'P 1'
#
loop_
_entity.id
_entity.type
_entity.pdbx_description
1 polymer ?
#
loop_
_entity_poly.entity_id
_entity_poly.type
_entity_poly.pdbx_seq_one_letter_code
_entity_poly.pdbx_strand_id
1 'polypeptide(L)'
;MSHDKPDLSNKRYFPIPQGISDFSDLQIKDFANGLFNQIMSTYGDKKFTPERIAIIGGSLIAKIQGDENLEAVSRFLIGRFEAGKLKCKPNWCSACKKQMPYLGAEPLAHQVEMSLPGILELMQIVEFKWLWAEPQGERALELGDPGEYFKAIVARKSPLKFQIEPREIKR
;
A
#
# COMPACT_ATOMS: atom_id res chain seq x y z
N MET A 1 -48.51 18.90 -11.27
CA MET A 1 -47.55 18.52 -12.33
C MET A 1 -46.22 18.29 -11.66
N SER A 2 -45.88 17.02 -11.50
CA SER A 2 -44.60 16.59 -10.95
C SER A 2 -43.51 16.93 -11.96
N HIS A 3 -42.58 17.78 -11.57
CA HIS A 3 -41.28 17.84 -12.20
C HIS A 3 -40.35 17.02 -11.31
N ASP A 4 -40.27 15.73 -11.62
CA ASP A 4 -39.22 14.87 -11.10
C ASP A 4 -37.88 15.54 -11.40
N LYS A 5 -37.23 16.00 -10.33
CA LYS A 5 -35.85 16.46 -10.38
C LYS A 5 -34.98 15.23 -10.65
N PRO A 6 -33.94 15.36 -11.49
CA PRO A 6 -33.07 14.25 -11.79
C PRO A 6 -32.41 13.74 -10.49
N ASP A 7 -32.56 12.44 -10.24
CA ASP A 7 -31.84 11.73 -9.19
C ASP A 7 -30.35 11.66 -9.56
N LEU A 8 -29.57 12.54 -8.93
CA LEU A 8 -28.12 12.61 -9.06
C LEU A 8 -27.45 11.64 -8.09
N SER A 9 -27.77 10.36 -8.24
CA SER A 9 -27.08 9.28 -7.54
C SER A 9 -25.57 9.27 -7.87
N ASN A 10 -24.82 9.97 -7.02
CA ASN A 10 -23.36 9.92 -6.83
C ASN A 10 -22.42 10.46 -7.93
N LYS A 11 -22.58 11.74 -8.28
CA LYS A 11 -21.42 12.56 -8.72
C LYS A 11 -21.32 13.84 -7.88
N ARG A 12 -20.53 13.79 -6.80
CA ARG A 12 -20.22 14.95 -5.96
C ARG A 12 -19.08 15.73 -6.63
N TYR A 13 -19.40 16.64 -7.53
CA TYR A 13 -18.43 17.64 -8.00
C TYR A 13 -18.27 18.71 -6.92
N PHE A 14 -17.04 18.95 -6.48
CA PHE A 14 -16.74 20.04 -5.54
C PHE A 14 -16.74 21.36 -6.31
N PRO A 15 -17.64 22.32 -6.00
CA PRO A 15 -17.71 23.57 -6.74
C PRO A 15 -16.47 24.41 -6.45
N ILE A 16 -15.72 24.75 -7.51
CA ILE A 16 -14.60 25.70 -7.43
C ILE A 16 -15.20 27.12 -7.39
N PRO A 17 -14.80 27.99 -6.44
CA PRO A 17 -15.25 29.36 -6.38
C PRO A 17 -14.96 30.10 -7.68
N GLN A 18 -15.93 30.85 -8.19
CA GLN A 18 -15.68 31.76 -9.30
C GLN A 18 -14.74 32.88 -8.82
N GLY A 19 -13.68 33.15 -9.60
CA GLY A 19 -12.64 34.13 -9.25
C GLY A 19 -11.48 33.57 -8.42
N ILE A 20 -11.28 32.24 -8.36
CA ILE A 20 -10.12 31.64 -7.66
C ILE A 20 -8.77 32.14 -8.19
N SER A 21 -8.72 32.63 -9.44
CA SER A 21 -7.54 33.25 -10.04
C SER A 21 -7.09 34.54 -9.35
N ASP A 22 -7.99 35.17 -8.59
CA ASP A 22 -7.76 36.47 -7.95
C ASP A 22 -7.47 36.31 -6.45
N PHE A 23 -7.33 35.07 -5.97
CA PHE A 23 -7.05 34.77 -4.58
C PHE A 23 -5.56 34.98 -4.28
N SER A 24 -5.27 35.52 -3.09
CA SER A 24 -3.91 35.46 -2.54
C SER A 24 -3.51 34.03 -2.18
N ASP A 25 -2.22 33.73 -2.12
CA ASP A 25 -1.71 32.40 -1.74
C ASP A 25 -2.26 31.89 -0.41
N LEU A 26 -2.49 32.80 0.55
CA LEU A 26 -3.09 32.47 1.83
C LEU A 26 -4.56 32.03 1.68
N GLN A 27 -5.34 32.72 0.85
CA GLN A 27 -6.72 32.37 0.57
C GLN A 27 -6.85 31.07 -0.24
N ILE A 28 -5.90 30.81 -1.16
CA ILE A 28 -5.80 29.53 -1.86
C ILE A 28 -5.54 28.40 -0.86
N LYS A 29 -4.62 28.61 0.08
CA LYS A 29 -4.27 27.62 1.11
C LYS A 29 -5.43 27.34 2.07
N ASP A 30 -6.12 28.38 2.52
CA ASP A 30 -7.28 28.23 3.41
C ASP A 30 -8.44 27.54 2.71
N PHE A 31 -8.69 27.86 1.44
CA PHE A 31 -9.68 27.16 0.61
C PHE A 31 -9.30 25.67 0.41
N ALA A 32 -8.03 25.38 0.11
CA ALA A 32 -7.54 24.01 -0.06
C ALA A 32 -7.68 23.18 1.23
N ASN A 33 -7.38 23.78 2.38
CA ASN A 33 -7.55 23.14 3.69
C ASN A 33 -9.03 22.90 4.03
N GLY A 34 -9.91 23.86 3.71
CA GLY A 34 -11.35 23.70 3.86
C GLY A 34 -11.91 22.57 2.99
N LEU A 35 -11.49 22.51 1.72
CA LEU A 35 -11.85 21.45 0.79
C LEU A 35 -11.33 20.09 1.28
N PHE A 36 -10.08 20.02 1.75
CA PHE A 36 -9.50 18.82 2.33
C PHE A 36 -10.33 18.32 3.52
N ASN A 37 -10.66 19.18 4.48
CA ASN A 37 -11.47 18.82 5.64
C ASN A 37 -12.89 18.36 5.25
N GLN A 38 -13.47 18.96 4.21
CA GLN A 38 -14.79 18.61 3.72
C GLN A 38 -14.79 17.28 2.94
N ILE A 39 -13.74 16.99 2.18
CA ILE A 39 -13.48 15.68 1.56
C ILE A 39 -13.36 14.63 2.66
N MET A 40 -12.55 14.88 3.70
CA MET A 40 -12.38 13.98 4.84
C MET A 40 -13.70 13.75 5.60
N SER A 41 -14.51 14.78 5.81
CA SER A 41 -15.84 14.70 6.43
C SER A 41 -16.86 13.93 5.56
N THR A 42 -16.75 14.02 4.24
CA THR A 42 -17.70 13.47 3.27
C THR A 42 -17.45 12.00 3.00
N TYR A 43 -16.18 11.61 2.86
CA TYR A 43 -15.79 10.24 2.56
C TYR A 43 -15.50 9.41 3.82
N GLY A 44 -15.34 10.07 4.99
CA GLY A 44 -14.73 9.46 6.16
C GLY A 44 -13.34 8.92 5.83
N ASP A 45 -12.66 8.31 6.80
CA ASP A 45 -11.38 7.61 6.57
C ASP A 45 -11.50 6.35 5.68
N LYS A 46 -12.37 6.32 4.67
CA LYS A 46 -12.27 5.35 3.59
C LYS A 46 -11.23 5.80 2.56
N LYS A 47 -10.03 6.07 3.08
CA LYS A 47 -8.80 5.83 2.32
C LYS A 47 -8.85 4.38 1.85
N PHE A 48 -8.43 4.13 0.63
CA PHE A 48 -7.96 2.80 0.23
C PHE A 48 -6.59 2.56 0.93
N THR A 49 -6.53 2.73 2.26
CA THR A 49 -5.40 2.25 3.06
C THR A 49 -5.60 0.75 3.11
N PRO A 50 -4.72 -0.06 2.51
CA PRO A 50 -4.79 -1.48 2.78
C PRO A 50 -4.68 -1.65 4.30
N GLU A 51 -5.70 -2.22 4.94
CA GLU A 51 -5.65 -2.54 6.38
C GLU A 51 -4.43 -3.45 6.68
N ARG A 52 -3.87 -4.10 5.64
CA ARG A 52 -2.74 -5.03 5.70
C ARG A 52 -1.89 -5.02 4.43
N ILE A 53 -0.58 -5.11 4.60
CA ILE A 53 0.38 -5.43 3.53
C ILE A 53 0.83 -6.88 3.68
N ALA A 54 0.92 -7.62 2.59
CA ALA A 54 1.49 -8.97 2.58
C ALA A 54 2.88 -8.95 1.93
N ILE A 55 3.79 -9.70 2.53
CA ILE A 55 5.11 -10.00 1.97
C ILE A 55 5.13 -11.48 1.64
N ILE A 56 5.25 -11.80 0.35
CA ILE A 56 5.11 -13.15 -0.18
C ILE A 56 6.43 -13.55 -0.84
N GLY A 57 7.02 -14.66 -0.40
CA GLY A 57 8.26 -15.18 -0.99
C GLY A 57 8.33 -16.69 -0.90
N GLY A 58 8.37 -17.36 -2.06
CA GLY A 58 8.33 -18.83 -2.11
C GLY A 58 7.05 -19.36 -1.46
N SER A 59 7.21 -20.11 -0.36
CA SER A 59 6.09 -20.68 0.41
C SER A 59 5.75 -19.88 1.67
N LEU A 60 6.34 -18.69 1.86
CA LEU A 60 6.18 -17.87 3.06
C LEU A 60 5.33 -16.63 2.79
N ILE A 61 4.53 -16.25 3.78
CA ILE A 61 3.75 -15.02 3.85
C ILE A 61 4.01 -14.34 5.19
N ALA A 62 4.40 -13.06 5.20
CA ALA A 62 4.29 -12.20 6.38
C ALA A 62 3.15 -11.21 6.18
N LYS A 63 2.41 -10.91 7.24
CA LYS A 63 1.35 -9.89 7.24
C LYS A 63 1.77 -8.72 8.11
N ILE A 64 1.80 -7.52 7.53
CA ILE A 64 2.04 -6.28 8.24
C ILE A 64 0.71 -5.56 8.43
N GLN A 65 0.41 -5.15 9.66
CA GLN A 65 -0.84 -4.51 10.06
C GLN A 65 -0.56 -3.43 11.11
N GLY A 66 -1.51 -2.51 11.29
CA GLY A 66 -1.40 -1.40 12.23
C GLY A 66 -0.81 -0.15 11.58
N ASP A 67 -1.37 1.01 11.91
CA ASP A 67 -1.09 2.26 11.22
C ASP A 67 0.39 2.65 11.28
N GLU A 68 1.03 2.48 12.43
CA GLU A 68 2.46 2.78 12.63
C GLU A 68 3.36 1.92 11.73
N ASN A 69 3.06 0.61 11.64
CA ASN A 69 3.81 -0.30 10.79
C ASN A 69 3.58 -0.01 9.30
N LEU A 70 2.34 0.31 8.92
CA LEU A 70 2.01 0.67 7.54
C LEU A 70 2.68 1.98 7.13
N GLU A 71 2.74 2.96 8.03
CA GLU A 71 3.47 4.22 7.80
C GLU A 71 4.97 3.97 7.67
N ALA A 72 5.56 3.13 8.52
CA ALA A 72 6.96 2.76 8.44
C ALA A 72 7.30 2.04 7.11
N VAL A 73 6.47 1.09 6.68
CA VAL A 73 6.60 0.43 5.37
C VAL A 73 6.49 1.46 4.24
N SER A 74 5.51 2.37 4.31
CA SER A 74 5.30 3.41 3.31
C SER A 74 6.55 4.27 3.11
N ARG A 75 7.11 4.80 4.21
CA ARG A 75 8.35 5.59 4.19
C ARG A 75 9.54 4.79 3.65
N PHE A 76 9.66 3.53 4.06
CA PHE A 76 10.72 2.64 3.57
C PHE A 76 10.63 2.42 2.05
N LEU A 77 9.44 2.15 1.52
CA LEU A 77 9.22 1.93 0.09
C LEU A 77 9.52 3.19 -0.73
N ILE A 78 9.09 4.37 -0.26
CA ILE A 78 9.41 5.66 -0.89
C ILE A 78 10.93 5.85 -0.96
N GLY A 79 11.64 5.73 0.18
CA GLY A 79 13.09 5.94 0.22
C GLY A 79 13.86 4.95 -0.68
N ARG A 80 13.41 3.70 -0.76
CA ARG A 80 14.00 2.71 -1.68
C ARG A 80 13.72 3.04 -3.14
N PHE A 81 12.53 3.57 -3.47
CA PHE A 81 12.18 3.98 -4.82
C PHE A 81 12.99 5.20 -5.27
N GLU A 82 13.08 6.25 -4.44
CA GLU A 82 13.86 7.45 -4.71
C GLU A 82 15.35 7.13 -4.93
N ALA A 83 15.89 6.15 -4.21
CA ALA A 83 17.25 5.65 -4.40
C ALA A 83 17.43 4.74 -5.64
N GLY A 84 16.39 4.50 -6.45
CA GLY A 84 16.42 3.61 -7.61
C GLY A 84 16.55 2.11 -7.25
N LYS A 85 16.31 1.74 -5.99
CA LYS A 85 16.48 0.38 -5.44
C LYS A 85 15.18 -0.41 -5.36
N LEU A 86 14.06 0.15 -5.83
CA LEU A 86 12.75 -0.49 -5.84
C LEU A 86 12.15 -0.43 -7.24
N LYS A 87 11.58 -1.55 -7.71
CA LYS A 87 10.89 -1.63 -8.99
C LYS A 87 9.46 -2.14 -8.76
N CYS A 88 8.47 -1.36 -9.23
CA CYS A 88 7.10 -1.86 -9.40
C CYS A 88 7.09 -2.93 -10.49
N LYS A 89 6.22 -3.94 -10.38
CA LYS A 89 5.94 -4.87 -11.47
C LYS A 89 4.71 -4.40 -12.24
N PRO A 90 4.83 -3.69 -13.38
CA PRO A 90 3.68 -3.03 -14.03
C PRO A 90 2.61 -4.03 -14.50
N ASN A 91 3.03 -5.23 -14.91
CA ASN A 91 2.11 -6.27 -15.39
C ASN A 91 1.20 -6.84 -14.30
N TRP A 92 1.60 -6.73 -13.03
CA TRP A 92 0.92 -7.34 -11.88
C TRP A 92 0.34 -6.29 -10.92
N CYS A 93 0.91 -5.09 -10.89
CA CYS A 93 0.44 -3.99 -10.08
C CYS A 93 -0.73 -3.24 -10.74
N SER A 94 -1.91 -3.32 -10.13
CA SER A 94 -3.10 -2.59 -10.57
C SER A 94 -2.91 -1.07 -10.54
N ALA A 95 -2.19 -0.54 -9.54
CA ALA A 95 -1.86 0.89 -9.47
C ALA A 95 -0.97 1.33 -10.65
N CYS A 96 0.08 0.57 -10.97
CA CYS A 96 0.97 0.84 -12.11
C CYS A 96 0.27 0.69 -13.48
N LYS A 97 -0.86 -0.02 -13.56
CA LYS A 97 -1.71 -0.07 -14.77
C LYS A 97 -2.60 1.16 -14.93
N LYS A 98 -2.99 1.80 -13.83
CA LYS A 98 -3.89 2.96 -13.82
C LYS A 98 -3.15 4.28 -13.99
N GLN A 99 -1.97 4.40 -13.39
CA GLN A 99 -1.06 5.53 -13.54
C GLN A 99 0.36 5.01 -13.71
N MET A 100 1.16 5.67 -14.54
CA MET A 100 2.59 5.35 -14.65
C MET A 100 3.25 5.38 -13.26
N PRO A 101 4.31 4.57 -13.02
CA PRO A 101 4.78 4.19 -11.69
C PRO A 101 5.30 5.39 -10.89
N TYR A 102 4.39 6.13 -10.30
CA TYR A 102 4.66 7.19 -9.34
C TYR A 102 4.28 6.67 -7.96
N LEU A 103 5.21 5.91 -7.37
CA LEU A 103 5.07 5.39 -6.00
C LEU A 103 4.87 6.51 -4.96
N GLY A 104 5.26 7.75 -5.27
CA GLY A 104 5.25 8.88 -4.33
C GLY A 104 3.88 9.33 -3.83
N ALA A 105 2.78 8.97 -4.51
CA ALA A 105 1.44 9.32 -4.05
C ALA A 105 0.81 8.22 -3.18
N GLU A 106 0.99 6.95 -3.54
CA GLU A 106 0.33 5.81 -2.88
C GLU A 106 1.25 4.57 -2.82
N PRO A 107 2.36 4.60 -2.07
CA PRO A 107 3.38 3.54 -2.12
C PRO A 107 2.85 2.16 -1.71
N LEU A 108 1.87 2.13 -0.81
CA LEU A 108 1.20 0.91 -0.33
C LEU A 108 0.21 0.32 -1.32
N ALA A 109 -0.21 1.06 -2.35
CA ALA A 109 -1.08 0.56 -3.42
C ALA A 109 -0.32 -0.24 -4.49
N HIS A 110 1.02 -0.20 -4.44
CA HIS A 110 1.86 -0.83 -5.44
C HIS A 110 2.26 -2.26 -5.06
N GLN A 111 2.38 -3.11 -6.09
CA GLN A 111 3.03 -4.40 -5.96
C GLN A 111 4.49 -4.25 -6.41
N VAL A 112 5.41 -4.46 -5.47
CA VAL A 112 6.84 -4.25 -5.67
C VAL A 112 7.62 -5.53 -5.41
N GLU A 113 8.72 -5.70 -6.15
CA GLU A 113 9.66 -6.79 -5.91
C GLU A 113 10.79 -6.32 -5.00
N MET A 114 11.12 -7.13 -4.00
CA MET A 114 12.19 -6.87 -3.06
C MET A 114 13.12 -8.07 -2.95
N SER A 115 14.42 -7.80 -2.93
CA SER A 115 15.45 -8.81 -2.64
C SER A 115 15.50 -9.15 -1.15
N LEU A 116 16.03 -10.33 -0.80
CA LEU A 116 16.24 -10.74 0.58
C LEU A 116 16.97 -9.69 1.47
N PRO A 117 18.05 -9.01 1.05
CA PRO A 117 18.64 -7.93 1.85
C PRO A 117 17.66 -6.79 2.19
N GLY A 118 16.76 -6.45 1.27
CA GLY A 118 15.75 -5.42 1.52
C GLY A 118 14.66 -5.88 2.47
N ILE A 119 14.32 -7.18 2.46
CA ILE A 119 13.44 -7.77 3.47
C ILE A 119 14.10 -7.72 4.86
N LEU A 120 15.40 -8.03 4.95
CA LEU A 120 16.14 -7.94 6.21
C LEU A 120 16.21 -6.50 6.74
N GLU A 121 16.43 -5.51 5.88
CA GLU A 121 16.35 -4.09 6.25
C GLU A 121 14.94 -3.71 6.76
N LEU A 122 13.88 -4.17 6.08
CA LEU A 122 12.51 -3.88 6.50
C LEU A 122 12.16 -4.54 7.84
N MET A 123 12.66 -5.75 8.09
CA MET A 123 12.50 -6.46 9.37
C MET A 123 13.18 -5.76 10.56
N GLN A 124 14.10 -4.83 10.32
CA GLN A 124 14.68 -3.99 11.39
C GLN A 124 13.73 -2.87 11.83
N ILE A 125 12.72 -2.56 11.02
CA ILE A 125 11.81 -1.42 11.21
C ILE A 125 10.42 -1.92 11.62
N VAL A 126 10.02 -3.10 11.14
CA VAL A 126 8.69 -3.66 11.34
C VAL A 126 8.80 -5.12 11.75
N GLU A 127 8.01 -5.55 12.74
CA GLU A 127 7.98 -6.94 13.18
C GLU A 127 7.27 -7.84 12.16
N PHE A 128 7.89 -8.97 11.84
CA PHE A 128 7.37 -9.93 10.88
C PHE A 128 7.00 -11.23 11.59
N LYS A 129 5.74 -11.64 11.44
CA LYS A 129 5.33 -13.01 11.73
C LYS A 129 5.19 -13.79 10.43
N TRP A 130 6.13 -14.69 10.18
CA TRP A 130 6.08 -15.59 9.01
C TRP A 130 5.02 -16.66 9.19
N LEU A 131 4.29 -16.93 8.12
CA LEU A 131 3.28 -17.97 8.00
C LEU A 131 3.57 -18.75 6.73
N TRP A 132 3.15 -20.02 6.69
CA TRP A 132 3.09 -20.77 5.44
C TRP A 132 1.97 -20.22 4.56
N ALA A 133 2.25 -20.07 3.27
CA ALA A 133 1.23 -19.74 2.27
C ALA A 133 0.15 -20.82 2.21
N GLU A 134 0.58 -22.08 2.36
CA GLU A 134 -0.28 -23.27 2.43
C GLU A 134 0.03 -24.01 3.74
N PRO A 135 -0.70 -23.74 4.83
CA PRO A 135 -0.42 -24.33 6.15
C PRO A 135 -0.53 -25.86 6.20
N GLN A 136 -1.25 -26.47 5.26
CA GLN A 136 -1.40 -27.93 5.14
C GLN A 136 -0.62 -28.49 3.95
N GLY A 137 0.22 -27.69 3.28
CA GLY A 137 1.02 -28.14 2.16
C GLY A 137 2.21 -29.00 2.62
N GLU A 138 2.75 -29.80 1.70
CA GLU A 138 3.89 -30.72 1.93
C GLU A 138 5.05 -30.04 2.66
N ARG A 139 5.46 -28.84 2.21
CA ARG A 139 6.53 -28.06 2.86
C ARG A 139 6.22 -27.65 4.29
N ALA A 140 4.98 -27.30 4.61
CA ALA A 140 4.60 -26.91 5.96
C ALA A 140 4.66 -28.11 6.91
N LEU A 141 4.29 -29.30 6.40
CA LEU A 141 4.36 -30.55 7.14
C LEU A 141 5.80 -31.05 7.31
N GLU A 142 6.65 -30.89 6.29
CA GLU A 142 8.05 -31.35 6.30
C GLU A 142 8.97 -30.44 7.13
N LEU A 143 8.84 -29.12 6.98
CA LEU A 143 9.81 -28.15 7.50
C LEU A 143 9.36 -27.52 8.83
N GLY A 144 8.11 -27.73 9.23
CA GLY A 144 7.59 -27.30 10.52
C GLY A 144 7.46 -25.79 10.63
N ASP A 145 8.30 -25.13 11.43
CA ASP A 145 8.16 -23.70 11.73
C ASP A 145 8.57 -22.80 10.54
N PRO A 146 7.70 -21.88 10.08
CA PRO A 146 8.00 -20.99 8.96
C PRO A 146 9.13 -19.98 9.26
N GLY A 147 9.35 -19.62 10.53
CA GLY A 147 10.44 -18.75 10.95
C GLY A 147 11.80 -19.45 10.84
N GLU A 148 11.89 -20.71 11.26
CA GLU A 148 13.10 -21.54 11.07
C GLU A 148 13.40 -21.76 9.58
N TYR A 149 12.38 -21.99 8.76
CA TYR A 149 12.57 -22.06 7.31
C TYR A 149 13.08 -20.73 6.73
N PHE A 150 12.56 -19.59 7.19
CA PHE A 150 13.09 -18.29 6.78
C PHE A 150 14.56 -18.11 7.19
N LYS A 151 14.93 -18.49 8.41
CA LYS A 151 16.34 -18.47 8.85
C LYS A 151 17.23 -19.32 7.95
N ALA A 152 16.76 -20.50 7.53
CA ALA A 152 17.48 -21.34 6.57
C ALA A 152 17.65 -20.67 5.20
N ILE A 153 16.63 -19.95 4.71
CA ILE A 153 16.71 -19.13 3.48
C ILE A 153 17.80 -18.06 3.61
N VAL A 154 17.87 -17.39 4.76
CA VAL A 154 18.87 -16.36 5.05
C VAL A 154 20.27 -16.96 5.10
N ALA A 155 20.45 -18.06 5.84
CA ALA A 155 21.75 -18.72 6.00
C ALA A 155 22.35 -19.18 4.66
N ARG A 156 21.52 -19.70 3.75
CA ARG A 156 21.96 -20.14 2.42
C ARG A 156 22.09 -19.01 1.39
N LYS A 157 21.88 -17.75 1.78
CA LYS A 157 21.91 -16.56 0.91
C LYS A 157 21.06 -16.75 -0.35
N SER A 158 19.85 -17.28 -0.19
CA SER A 158 18.98 -17.61 -1.31
C SER A 158 18.70 -16.38 -2.20
N PRO A 159 18.72 -16.52 -3.55
CA PRO A 159 18.38 -15.43 -4.46
C PRO A 159 16.87 -15.12 -4.51
N LEU A 160 16.09 -15.67 -3.58
CA LEU A 160 14.64 -15.53 -3.52
C LEU A 160 14.24 -14.06 -3.53
N LYS A 161 13.29 -13.74 -4.40
CA LYS A 161 12.63 -12.45 -4.47
C LYS A 161 11.31 -12.53 -3.73
N PHE A 162 11.02 -11.48 -2.97
CA PHE A 162 9.79 -11.31 -2.24
C PHE A 162 8.93 -10.28 -2.97
N GLN A 163 7.62 -10.49 -2.94
CA GLN A 163 6.64 -9.56 -3.44
C GLN A 163 5.98 -8.89 -2.25
N ILE A 164 5.95 -7.56 -2.25
CA ILE A 164 5.20 -6.79 -1.27
C ILE A 164 3.97 -6.28 -2.00
N GLU A 165 2.79 -6.57 -1.48
CA GLU A 165 1.53 -6.20 -2.12
C GLU A 165 0.42 -5.87 -1.10
N PRO A 166 -0.49 -4.95 -1.46
CA PRO A 166 -1.71 -4.72 -0.71
C PRO A 166 -2.60 -5.96 -0.76
N ARG A 167 -3.22 -6.32 0.38
CA ARG A 167 -4.22 -7.39 0.46
C ARG A 167 -5.49 -6.89 1.10
N GLU A 168 -6.62 -7.10 0.41
CA GLU A 168 -7.95 -6.93 0.98
C GLU A 168 -8.32 -8.10 1.88
N ILE A 169 -9.01 -7.81 2.98
CA ILE A 169 -9.66 -8.83 3.80
C ILE A 169 -11.08 -9.02 3.26
N LYS A 170 -11.41 -10.21 2.78
CA LYS A 170 -12.82 -10.63 2.80
C LYS A 170 -13.15 -10.90 4.27
N ARG A 171 -13.93 -10.01 4.88
CA ARG A 171 -14.57 -10.28 6.18
C ARG A 171 -15.60 -11.38 6.02
#